data_AF-A0A5N7B7P1-F1
#
_entry.id   AF-A0A5N7B7P1-F1
#
_cell.length_a   1.000
_cell.length_b   1.000
_cell.length_c   1.000
_cell.angle_alpha   90.00
_cell.angle_beta   90.00
_cell.angle_gamma   90.00
#
_symmetry.space_group_name_H-M   'P 1'
#
loop_
_entity.id
_entity.type
_entity.pdbx_description
1 polymer ?
#
loop_
_entity_poly.entity_id
_entity_poly.type
_entity_poly.pdbx_seq_one_letter_code
_entity_poly.pdbx_strand_id
1 'polypeptide(L)'
;MALLSKREIIESRPIGDGLNAFRDEFVFTCRSSGLPCSIQSVHELDHDALQNLCICLILALQALPASRALPPVVGAYKNLFNDLSRLSSSINSDEFNLERLLPLLIAAFNRESDEVIWDKIYAAAAETTPPPPRPPPYVEQTPYSCSTSMISNSHERRDDIDPVLKEELGSIYTDVPGFEEAFFGEVKDLEKAGTAVFHRFIEGDDPLYREAAGWRDWPQSAEEKQVLLPRDFAGGR
;
A
#
# COMPACT_ATOMS: atom_id res chain seq x y z
N MET A 1 5.75 8.78 -27.33
CA MET A 1 4.88 9.96 -27.20
C MET A 1 5.17 10.59 -25.86
N ALA A 2 5.42 11.90 -25.79
CA ALA A 2 5.61 12.57 -24.52
C ALA A 2 4.31 12.48 -23.70
N LEU A 3 4.42 12.09 -22.42
CA LEU A 3 3.30 12.15 -21.50
C LEU A 3 3.01 13.63 -21.23
N LEU A 4 1.84 14.10 -21.65
CA LEU A 4 1.38 15.44 -21.31
C LEU A 4 1.21 15.53 -19.80
N SER A 5 1.63 16.65 -19.22
CA SER A 5 1.36 16.96 -17.82
C SER A 5 -0.16 17.12 -17.60
N LYS A 6 -0.60 16.92 -16.36
CA LYS A 6 -2.01 17.11 -15.95
C LYS A 6 -2.55 18.47 -16.43
N ARG A 7 -1.75 19.52 -16.28
CA ARG A 7 -2.11 20.89 -16.67
C ARG A 7 -2.32 21.03 -18.17
N GLU A 8 -1.40 20.51 -19.00
CA GLU A 8 -1.54 20.53 -20.46
C GLU A 8 -2.77 19.74 -20.94
N ILE A 9 -3.12 18.65 -20.25
CA ILE A 9 -4.33 17.89 -20.54
C ILE A 9 -5.59 18.70 -20.25
N ILE A 10 -5.63 19.42 -19.13
CA ILE A 10 -6.77 20.26 -18.74
C ILE A 10 -6.91 21.44 -19.72
N GLU A 11 -5.81 22.14 -20.01
CA GLU A 11 -5.80 23.27 -20.96
C GLU A 11 -6.23 22.84 -22.38
N SER A 12 -5.85 21.64 -22.82
CA SER A 12 -6.24 21.11 -24.14
C SER A 12 -7.65 20.52 -24.20
N ARG A 13 -8.26 20.22 -23.06
CA ARG A 13 -9.58 19.57 -22.94
C ARG A 13 -10.38 20.18 -21.77
N PRO A 14 -10.80 21.45 -21.90
CA PRO A 14 -11.52 22.13 -20.83
C PRO A 14 -12.90 21.50 -20.57
N ILE A 15 -13.42 21.71 -19.37
CA ILE A 15 -14.74 21.25 -18.93
C ILE A 15 -15.84 21.99 -19.70
N GLY A 16 -15.70 23.32 -19.85
CA GLY A 16 -16.67 24.18 -20.52
C GLY A 16 -18.09 24.00 -19.96
N ASP A 17 -19.03 23.69 -20.84
CA ASP A 17 -20.45 23.49 -20.49
C ASP A 17 -20.79 22.09 -19.98
N GLY A 18 -19.81 21.19 -19.88
CA GLY A 18 -20.05 19.77 -19.57
C GLY A 18 -20.69 19.48 -18.21
N LEU A 19 -20.70 20.46 -17.29
CA LEU A 19 -21.36 20.34 -15.98
C LEU A 19 -22.70 21.09 -15.89
N ASN A 20 -23.22 21.65 -16.99
CA ASN A 20 -24.49 22.41 -16.95
C ASN A 20 -25.68 21.53 -16.57
N ALA A 21 -25.76 20.29 -17.09
CA ALA A 21 -26.82 19.35 -16.71
C ALA A 21 -26.81 19.04 -15.20
N PHE A 22 -25.62 18.88 -14.59
CA PHE A 22 -25.50 18.72 -13.14
C PHE A 22 -25.98 19.97 -12.39
N ARG A 23 -25.65 21.18 -12.86
CA ARG A 23 -26.08 22.43 -12.23
C ARG A 23 -27.59 22.61 -12.28
N ASP A 24 -28.20 22.24 -13.41
CA ASP A 24 -29.66 22.28 -13.56
C ASP A 24 -30.33 21.27 -12.62
N GLU A 25 -29.77 20.06 -12.50
CA GLU A 25 -30.24 19.03 -11.56
C GLU A 25 -30.11 19.52 -10.11
N PHE A 26 -28.98 20.11 -9.73
CA PHE A 26 -28.77 20.68 -8.39
C PHE A 26 -29.85 21.71 -8.03
N VAL A 27 -30.13 22.64 -8.95
CA VAL A 27 -31.18 23.66 -8.75
C VAL A 27 -32.56 23.01 -8.64
N PHE A 28 -32.83 21.99 -9.44
CA PHE A 28 -34.08 21.23 -9.39
C PHE A 28 -34.24 20.50 -8.06
N THR A 29 -33.21 19.81 -7.57
CA THR A 29 -33.20 19.09 -6.30
C THR A 29 -33.47 20.05 -5.14
N CYS A 30 -32.74 21.17 -5.03
CA CYS A 30 -32.97 22.15 -3.95
C CYS A 30 -34.42 22.66 -3.95
N ARG A 31 -34.99 22.99 -5.11
CA ARG A 31 -36.38 23.47 -5.22
C ARG A 31 -37.39 22.40 -4.81
N SER A 32 -37.16 21.15 -5.21
CA SER A 32 -38.02 20.03 -4.89
C SER A 32 -38.02 19.72 -3.39
N SER A 33 -36.89 19.93 -2.73
CA SER A 33 -36.74 19.82 -1.27
C SER A 33 -37.19 21.06 -0.50
N GLY A 34 -37.68 22.12 -1.18
CA GLY A 34 -38.10 23.37 -0.54
C GLY A 34 -36.96 24.20 0.05
N LEU A 35 -35.71 23.93 -0.35
CA LEU A 35 -34.50 24.59 0.13
C LEU A 35 -34.11 25.76 -0.79
N PRO A 36 -33.45 26.80 -0.25
CA PRO A 36 -32.82 27.81 -1.12
C PRO A 36 -31.77 27.15 -2.02
N CYS A 37 -31.61 27.59 -3.26
CA CYS A 37 -30.54 27.07 -4.13
C CYS A 37 -29.19 27.67 -3.71
N SER A 38 -28.60 27.14 -2.64
CA SER A 38 -27.35 27.63 -2.06
C SER A 38 -26.41 26.49 -1.69
N ILE A 39 -25.12 26.82 -1.53
CA ILE A 39 -24.09 25.88 -1.07
C ILE A 39 -24.44 25.25 0.28
N GLN A 40 -25.06 26.03 1.18
CA GLN A 40 -25.42 25.57 2.52
C GLN A 40 -26.49 24.48 2.47
N SER A 41 -27.33 24.52 1.46
CA SER A 41 -28.45 23.59 1.29
C SER A 41 -28.01 22.18 0.98
N VAL A 42 -26.77 21.97 0.52
CA VAL A 42 -26.21 20.61 0.31
C VAL A 42 -26.16 19.83 1.63
N HIS A 43 -25.91 20.50 2.76
CA HIS A 43 -25.89 19.86 4.07
C HIS A 43 -27.28 19.54 4.62
N GLU A 44 -28.33 20.11 4.02
CA GLU A 44 -29.72 19.94 4.44
C GLU A 44 -30.48 18.96 3.52
N LEU A 45 -29.85 18.50 2.44
CA LEU A 45 -30.40 17.47 1.57
C LEU A 45 -30.46 16.12 2.30
N ASP A 46 -31.51 15.36 2.03
CA ASP A 46 -31.55 13.96 2.42
C ASP A 46 -30.48 13.14 1.68
N HIS A 47 -30.19 11.95 2.22
CA HIS A 47 -29.14 11.07 1.70
C HIS A 47 -29.36 10.70 0.24
N ASP A 48 -30.59 10.38 -0.15
CA ASP A 48 -30.91 9.92 -1.51
C ASP A 48 -30.74 11.06 -2.52
N ALA A 49 -31.20 12.27 -2.18
CA ALA A 49 -31.01 13.46 -2.99
C ALA A 49 -29.53 13.80 -3.16
N LEU A 50 -28.75 13.74 -2.07
CA LEU A 50 -27.31 13.98 -2.11
C LEU A 50 -26.57 12.92 -2.93
N GLN A 51 -26.94 11.65 -2.77
CA GLN A 51 -26.36 10.53 -3.52
C GLN A 51 -26.60 10.69 -5.02
N ASN A 52 -27.83 11.02 -5.42
CA ASN A 52 -28.18 11.26 -6.82
C ASN A 52 -27.37 12.41 -7.41
N LEU A 53 -27.23 13.53 -6.70
CA LEU A 53 -26.39 14.66 -7.15
C LEU A 53 -24.92 14.28 -7.30
N CYS A 54 -24.38 13.51 -6.35
CA CYS A 54 -23.02 12.97 -6.46
C CYS A 54 -22.86 12.12 -7.73
N ILE A 55 -23.78 11.20 -7.97
CA ILE A 55 -23.75 10.32 -9.16
C ILE A 55 -23.82 11.16 -10.44
N CYS A 56 -24.76 12.11 -10.54
CA CYS A 56 -24.89 13.00 -11.69
C CYS A 56 -23.58 13.76 -11.98
N LEU A 57 -22.92 14.28 -10.95
CA LEU A 57 -21.65 14.99 -11.10
C LEU A 57 -20.53 14.05 -11.57
N ILE A 58 -20.40 12.86 -10.97
CA ILE A 58 -19.38 11.88 -11.34
C ILE A 58 -19.56 11.43 -12.79
N LEU A 59 -20.80 11.16 -13.23
CA LEU A 59 -21.09 10.78 -14.60
C LEU A 59 -20.81 11.92 -15.60
N ALA A 60 -21.13 13.16 -15.23
CA ALA A 60 -20.83 14.33 -16.06
C ALA A 60 -19.32 14.50 -16.25
N LEU A 61 -18.53 14.41 -15.17
CA LEU A 61 -17.07 14.47 -15.22
C LEU A 61 -16.49 13.29 -16.02
N GLN A 62 -17.07 12.10 -15.87
CA GLN A 62 -16.63 10.91 -16.57
C GLN A 62 -16.84 11.02 -18.08
N ALA A 63 -17.94 11.64 -18.53
CA ALA A 63 -18.24 11.84 -19.93
C ALA A 63 -17.19 12.71 -20.65
N LEU A 64 -16.54 13.62 -19.92
CA LEU A 64 -15.58 14.58 -20.49
C LEU A 64 -14.38 13.90 -21.18
N PRO A 65 -13.85 14.46 -22.29
CA PRO A 65 -12.66 13.94 -22.94
C PRO A 65 -11.43 13.90 -22.03
N ALA A 66 -11.31 14.86 -21.12
CA ALA A 66 -10.19 14.96 -20.17
C ALA A 66 -10.09 13.72 -19.27
N SER A 67 -11.21 13.11 -18.84
CA SER A 67 -11.20 11.94 -17.95
C SER A 67 -10.43 10.75 -18.52
N ARG A 68 -10.42 10.60 -19.86
CA ARG A 68 -9.73 9.50 -20.56
C ARG A 68 -8.23 9.75 -20.73
N ALA A 69 -7.81 11.00 -20.59
CA ALA A 69 -6.42 11.42 -20.76
C ALA A 69 -5.71 11.69 -19.43
N LEU A 70 -6.47 12.14 -18.42
CA LEU A 70 -5.97 12.39 -17.08
C LEU A 70 -5.45 11.10 -16.43
N PRO A 71 -4.31 11.17 -15.72
CA PRO A 71 -3.73 10.01 -15.06
C PRO A 71 -4.68 9.44 -14.01
N PRO A 72 -4.59 8.14 -13.70
CA PRO A 72 -5.41 7.56 -12.66
C PRO A 72 -5.04 8.14 -11.28
N VAL A 73 -5.97 8.07 -10.33
CA VAL A 73 -5.76 8.39 -8.92
C VAL A 73 -4.90 7.31 -8.26
N VAL A 74 -5.19 6.04 -8.60
CA VAL A 74 -4.45 4.87 -8.13
C VAL A 74 -3.75 4.23 -9.33
N GLY A 75 -2.44 3.96 -9.21
CA GLY A 75 -1.62 3.39 -10.30
C GLY A 75 -2.07 2.03 -10.85
N ALA A 76 -3.11 1.42 -10.27
CA ALA A 76 -3.74 0.21 -10.77
C ALA A 76 -4.61 0.42 -12.03
N TYR A 77 -5.04 1.66 -12.32
CA TYR A 77 -5.97 1.95 -13.41
C TYR A 77 -5.30 2.64 -14.60
N LYS A 78 -5.96 2.61 -15.76
CA LYS A 78 -5.41 3.21 -16.99
C LYS A 78 -5.48 4.75 -16.98
N ASN A 79 -6.54 5.30 -16.41
CA ASN A 79 -6.87 6.74 -16.42
C ASN A 79 -8.01 7.05 -15.44
N LEU A 80 -8.23 8.34 -15.21
CA LEU A 80 -9.25 8.85 -14.29
C LEU A 80 -10.67 8.38 -14.65
N PHE A 81 -10.97 8.14 -15.93
CA PHE A 81 -12.27 7.58 -16.37
C PHE A 81 -12.61 6.26 -15.65
N ASN A 82 -11.62 5.38 -15.43
CA ASN A 82 -11.84 4.11 -14.73
C ASN A 82 -12.01 4.31 -13.22
N ASP A 83 -11.29 5.26 -12.63
CA ASP A 83 -11.48 5.63 -11.22
C ASP A 83 -12.90 6.15 -10.99
N LEU A 84 -13.41 6.99 -11.89
CA LEU A 84 -14.78 7.52 -11.84
C LEU A 84 -15.84 6.42 -11.98
N SER A 85 -15.63 5.41 -12.84
CA SER A 85 -16.52 4.23 -12.91
C SER A 85 -16.63 3.52 -11.57
N ARG A 86 -15.49 3.29 -10.91
CA ARG A 86 -15.46 2.61 -9.60
C ARG A 86 -16.07 3.46 -8.51
N LEU A 87 -15.78 4.75 -8.52
CA LEU A 87 -16.37 5.71 -7.59
C LEU A 87 -17.90 5.73 -7.72
N SER A 88 -18.43 5.79 -8.94
CA SER A 88 -19.87 5.70 -9.19
C SER A 88 -20.46 4.39 -8.67
N SER A 89 -19.78 3.25 -8.86
CA SER A 89 -20.22 1.96 -8.31
C SER A 89 -20.25 1.97 -6.77
N SER A 90 -19.23 2.56 -6.13
CA SER A 90 -19.12 2.63 -4.67
C SER A 90 -20.14 3.57 -4.03
N ILE A 91 -20.51 4.65 -4.75
CA ILE A 91 -21.59 5.54 -4.33
C ILE A 91 -22.94 4.81 -4.40
N ASN A 92 -23.20 4.05 -5.47
CA ASN A 92 -24.45 3.28 -5.64
C ASN A 92 -24.60 2.13 -4.63
N SER A 93 -23.49 1.59 -4.10
CA SER A 93 -23.50 0.53 -3.09
C SER A 93 -23.55 1.05 -1.65
N ASP A 94 -23.68 2.37 -1.44
CA ASP A 94 -23.59 3.04 -0.13
C ASP A 94 -22.27 2.76 0.63
N GLU A 95 -21.23 2.29 -0.06
CA GLU A 95 -19.91 2.02 0.52
C GLU A 95 -19.03 3.26 0.59
N PHE A 96 -19.42 4.34 -0.09
CA PHE A 96 -18.67 5.59 -0.16
C PHE A 96 -19.22 6.66 0.80
N ASN A 97 -18.33 7.33 1.54
CA ASN A 97 -18.71 8.49 2.36
C ASN A 97 -18.95 9.74 1.50
N LEU A 98 -20.23 10.06 1.24
CA LEU A 98 -20.68 11.20 0.42
C LEU A 98 -20.15 12.56 0.90
N GLU A 99 -19.87 12.73 2.20
CA GLU A 99 -19.36 14.01 2.73
C GLU A 99 -18.06 14.44 2.05
N ARG A 100 -17.29 13.47 1.53
CA ARG A 100 -16.02 13.70 0.85
C ARG A 100 -16.17 14.27 -0.56
N LEU A 101 -17.36 14.17 -1.14
CA LEU A 101 -17.70 14.79 -2.41
C LEU A 101 -18.33 16.18 -2.26
N LEU A 102 -18.66 16.62 -1.04
CA LEU A 102 -19.19 17.97 -0.80
C LEU A 102 -18.28 19.06 -1.35
N PRO A 103 -16.94 19.05 -1.13
CA PRO A 103 -16.07 20.08 -1.71
C PRO A 103 -16.11 20.11 -3.24
N LEU A 104 -16.31 18.96 -3.89
CA LEU A 104 -16.41 18.85 -5.35
C LEU A 104 -17.75 19.36 -5.86
N LEU A 105 -18.86 19.00 -5.20
CA LEU A 105 -20.20 19.52 -5.51
C LEU A 105 -20.22 21.05 -5.45
N ILE A 106 -19.64 21.62 -4.39
CA ILE A 106 -19.56 23.06 -4.18
C ILE A 106 -18.75 23.75 -5.28
N ALA A 107 -17.56 23.21 -5.60
CA ALA A 107 -16.69 23.77 -6.65
C ALA A 107 -17.37 23.71 -8.04
N ALA A 108 -18.05 22.61 -8.35
CA ALA A 108 -18.78 22.44 -9.62
C ALA A 108 -19.96 23.41 -9.76
N PHE A 109 -20.70 23.62 -8.66
CA PHE A 109 -21.80 24.58 -8.59
C PHE A 109 -21.31 26.03 -8.76
N ASN A 110 -20.23 26.39 -8.07
CA ASN A 110 -19.63 27.73 -8.11
C ASN A 110 -18.88 28.07 -9.41
N ARG A 111 -18.78 27.11 -10.36
CA ARG A 111 -18.02 27.27 -11.60
C ARG A 111 -16.56 27.63 -11.34
N GLU A 112 -15.95 26.96 -10.36
CA GLU A 112 -14.50 27.09 -10.13
C GLU A 112 -13.71 26.61 -11.36
N SER A 113 -12.42 26.96 -11.41
CA SER A 113 -11.54 26.59 -12.51
C SER A 113 -11.44 25.06 -12.68
N ASP A 114 -11.24 24.62 -13.91
CA ASP A 114 -11.11 23.20 -14.26
C ASP A 114 -10.05 22.49 -13.40
N GLU A 115 -8.92 23.14 -13.15
CA GLU A 115 -7.85 22.62 -12.29
C GLU A 115 -8.37 22.27 -10.89
N VAL A 116 -9.15 23.17 -10.29
CA VAL A 116 -9.69 22.97 -8.94
C VAL A 116 -10.73 21.86 -8.93
N ILE A 117 -11.62 21.81 -9.93
CA ILE A 117 -12.61 20.73 -10.05
C ILE A 117 -11.89 19.38 -10.17
N TRP A 118 -10.86 19.29 -11.02
CA TRP A 118 -10.07 18.08 -11.15
C TRP A 118 -9.29 17.75 -9.87
N ASP A 119 -8.68 18.72 -9.18
CA ASP A 119 -7.98 18.49 -7.91
C ASP A 119 -8.91 17.96 -6.81
N LYS A 120 -10.14 18.49 -6.71
CA LYS A 120 -11.13 18.02 -5.72
C LYS A 120 -11.53 16.57 -5.97
N ILE A 121 -11.64 16.12 -7.22
CA ILE A 121 -11.92 14.70 -7.50
C ILE A 121 -10.71 13.81 -7.19
N TYR A 122 -9.48 14.25 -7.44
CA TYR A 122 -8.30 13.50 -7.01
C TYR A 122 -8.25 13.36 -5.49
N ALA A 123 -8.52 14.44 -4.74
CA ALA A 123 -8.58 14.39 -3.28
C ALA A 123 -9.69 13.44 -2.78
N ALA A 124 -10.90 13.59 -3.32
CA ALA A 124 -12.05 12.76 -2.96
C ALA A 124 -11.85 11.29 -3.31
N ALA A 125 -11.09 10.96 -4.36
CA ALA A 125 -10.80 9.58 -4.73
C ALA A 125 -9.55 9.01 -4.06
N ALA A 126 -8.57 9.83 -3.65
CA ALA A 126 -7.33 9.35 -3.02
C ALA A 126 -7.56 8.90 -1.56
N GLU A 127 -8.50 9.52 -0.86
CA GLU A 127 -8.80 9.18 0.53
C GLU A 127 -9.74 7.95 0.64
N THR A 128 -10.30 7.39 -0.45
CA THR A 128 -11.12 6.15 -0.40
C THR A 128 -10.26 4.91 -0.35
N THR A 129 -9.04 5.04 -0.83
CA THR A 129 -7.99 4.11 -0.47
C THR A 129 -7.68 4.34 1.01
N PRO A 130 -7.81 3.29 1.84
CA PRO A 130 -7.03 3.23 3.07
C PRO A 130 -5.58 3.61 2.74
N PRO A 131 -4.83 4.25 3.65
CA PRO A 131 -3.38 4.44 3.45
C PRO A 131 -2.81 3.14 2.90
N PRO A 132 -1.94 3.20 1.87
CA PRO A 132 -1.49 2.02 1.15
C PRO A 132 -1.20 0.96 2.20
N PRO A 133 -1.85 -0.22 2.14
CA PRO A 133 -1.69 -1.21 3.17
C PRO A 133 -0.20 -1.31 3.39
N ARG A 134 0.22 -1.06 4.64
CA ARG A 134 1.56 -1.39 5.12
C ARG A 134 1.88 -2.71 4.41
N PRO A 135 2.94 -2.76 3.57
CA PRO A 135 3.10 -3.82 2.57
C PRO A 135 2.66 -5.12 3.21
N PRO A 136 1.69 -5.85 2.60
CA PRO A 136 1.08 -6.99 3.26
C PRO A 136 2.22 -7.79 3.88
N PRO A 137 2.12 -8.22 5.15
CA PRO A 137 3.18 -9.03 5.75
C PRO A 137 3.50 -10.08 4.71
N TYR A 138 4.76 -10.08 4.23
CA TYR A 138 5.21 -10.78 3.03
C TYR A 138 4.47 -12.13 2.95
N VAL A 139 3.44 -12.21 2.10
CA VAL A 139 2.58 -13.41 2.07
C VAL A 139 3.36 -14.58 1.47
N GLU A 140 4.52 -14.30 0.87
CA GLU A 140 5.49 -15.28 0.41
C GLU A 140 6.30 -15.95 1.53
N GLN A 141 6.09 -15.65 2.81
CA GLN A 141 6.73 -16.45 3.88
C GLN A 141 6.06 -17.81 4.11
N THR A 142 4.87 -18.05 3.55
CA THR A 142 4.29 -19.40 3.51
C THR A 142 4.23 -19.85 2.04
N PRO A 143 5.02 -20.85 1.63
CA PRO A 143 4.95 -21.37 0.27
C PRO A 143 3.50 -21.76 -0.05
N TYR A 144 2.97 -21.24 -1.16
CA TYR A 144 1.57 -21.49 -1.52
C TYR A 144 1.39 -22.88 -2.12
N SER A 145 2.43 -23.43 -2.75
CA SER A 145 2.38 -24.70 -3.48
C SER A 145 3.03 -25.88 -2.74
N CYS A 146 3.93 -25.62 -1.78
CA CYS A 146 4.78 -26.64 -1.17
C CYS A 146 4.72 -26.63 0.36
N SER A 147 3.98 -27.56 0.94
CA SER A 147 4.02 -27.86 2.38
C SER A 147 5.30 -28.62 2.73
N THR A 148 5.88 -28.41 3.92
CA THR A 148 6.97 -29.24 4.47
C THR A 148 6.60 -30.74 4.56
N SER A 149 5.31 -31.07 4.52
CA SER A 149 4.80 -32.45 4.43
C SER A 149 4.87 -33.09 3.03
N MET A 150 5.08 -32.31 1.96
CA MET A 150 5.30 -32.83 0.59
C MET A 150 6.75 -33.28 0.37
N ILE A 151 7.67 -32.82 1.21
CA ILE A 151 9.08 -33.19 1.16
C ILE A 151 9.27 -34.40 2.06
N SER A 152 9.30 -35.59 1.46
CA SER A 152 9.79 -36.77 2.18
C SER A 152 11.24 -36.52 2.57
N ASN A 153 11.60 -36.75 3.84
CA ASN A 153 12.94 -36.55 4.42
C ASN A 153 13.99 -37.54 3.86
N SER A 154 14.00 -37.79 2.56
CA SER A 154 15.04 -38.54 1.87
C SER A 154 16.17 -37.60 1.47
N HIS A 155 17.41 -38.01 1.74
CA HIS A 155 18.62 -37.25 1.41
C HIS A 155 18.74 -36.92 -0.09
N GLU A 156 18.08 -37.70 -0.97
CA GLU A 156 18.11 -37.54 -2.43
C GLU A 156 17.41 -36.29 -2.98
N ARG A 157 16.57 -35.60 -2.20
CA ARG A 157 15.80 -34.43 -2.69
C ARG A 157 16.20 -33.08 -2.09
N ARG A 158 17.32 -33.02 -1.36
CA ARG A 158 17.79 -31.74 -0.80
C ARG A 158 18.24 -30.75 -1.88
N ASP A 159 18.79 -31.24 -2.97
CA ASP A 159 19.22 -30.42 -4.11
C ASP A 159 18.01 -29.83 -4.88
N ASP A 160 16.81 -30.41 -4.72
CA ASP A 160 15.58 -29.95 -5.37
C ASP A 160 14.90 -28.80 -4.59
N ILE A 161 15.33 -28.51 -3.35
CA ILE A 161 14.68 -27.52 -2.48
C ILE A 161 15.07 -26.10 -2.87
N ASP A 162 16.35 -25.86 -3.17
CA ASP A 162 16.85 -24.53 -3.51
C ASP A 162 16.17 -23.92 -4.75
N PRO A 163 15.97 -24.67 -5.86
CA PRO A 163 15.21 -24.18 -7.01
C PRO A 163 13.75 -23.87 -6.68
N VAL A 164 13.09 -24.73 -5.89
CA VAL A 164 11.68 -24.57 -5.49
C VAL A 164 11.50 -23.34 -4.59
N LEU A 165 12.38 -23.14 -3.61
CA LEU A 165 12.37 -21.96 -2.76
C LEU A 165 12.64 -20.68 -3.56
N LYS A 166 13.54 -20.74 -4.55
CA LYS A 166 13.85 -19.61 -5.42
C LYS A 166 12.71 -19.24 -6.37
N GLU A 167 11.92 -20.23 -6.80
CA GLU A 167 10.72 -20.01 -7.60
C GLU A 167 9.57 -19.43 -6.78
N GLU A 168 9.36 -19.91 -5.54
CA GLU A 168 8.27 -19.47 -4.65
C GLU A 168 8.52 -18.12 -3.96
N LEU A 169 9.76 -17.85 -3.52
CA LEU A 169 10.13 -16.60 -2.81
C LEU A 169 10.54 -15.47 -3.76
N GLY A 170 10.50 -15.73 -5.07
CA GLY A 170 10.85 -14.78 -6.12
C GLY A 170 12.24 -14.17 -5.94
N SER A 171 12.29 -12.87 -5.66
CA SER A 171 13.55 -12.12 -5.55
C SER A 171 14.11 -12.19 -4.12
N ILE A 172 15.00 -13.15 -3.88
CA ILE A 172 15.80 -13.21 -2.65
C ILE A 172 16.96 -12.20 -2.78
N TYR A 173 16.89 -11.10 -2.04
CA TYR A 173 17.98 -10.15 -1.94
C TYR A 173 18.98 -10.62 -0.88
N THR A 174 20.21 -10.89 -1.31
CA THR A 174 21.36 -11.11 -0.43
C THR A 174 22.15 -9.81 -0.30
N ASP A 175 22.92 -9.66 0.77
CA ASP A 175 23.83 -8.53 1.00
C ASP A 175 23.18 -7.15 0.94
N VAL A 176 21.96 -7.02 1.50
CA VAL A 176 21.22 -5.76 1.54
C VAL A 176 22.03 -4.69 2.32
N PRO A 177 22.44 -3.59 1.67
CA PRO A 177 23.25 -2.57 2.34
C PRO A 177 22.54 -1.96 3.55
N GLY A 178 23.23 -1.90 4.70
CA GLY A 178 22.70 -1.31 5.93
C GLY A 178 21.67 -2.17 6.70
N PHE A 179 21.44 -3.42 6.28
CA PHE A 179 20.47 -4.30 6.95
C PHE A 179 20.80 -4.54 8.43
N GLU A 180 22.07 -4.82 8.74
CA GLU A 180 22.52 -5.09 10.11
C GLU A 180 22.22 -3.90 11.04
N GLU A 181 22.60 -2.69 10.63
CA GLU A 181 22.35 -1.47 11.39
C GLU A 181 20.85 -1.19 11.55
N ALA A 182 20.08 -1.32 10.46
CA ALA A 182 18.65 -1.03 10.47
C ALA A 182 17.83 -2.01 11.34
N PHE A 183 18.21 -3.29 11.38
CA PHE A 183 17.45 -4.31 12.08
C PHE A 183 17.97 -4.60 13.50
N PHE A 184 19.29 -4.58 13.68
CA PHE A 184 19.94 -4.95 14.94
C PHE A 184 20.58 -3.78 15.69
N GLY A 185 20.70 -2.59 15.08
CA GLY A 185 21.41 -1.44 15.67
C GLY A 185 20.81 -0.91 16.98
N GLU A 186 19.51 -1.13 17.23
CA GLU A 186 18.86 -0.76 18.50
C GLU A 186 19.15 -1.75 19.64
N VAL A 187 19.67 -2.95 19.33
CA VAL A 187 19.96 -3.99 20.32
C VAL A 187 21.32 -3.71 20.98
N LYS A 188 21.26 -3.17 22.19
CA LYS A 188 22.46 -2.88 23.00
C LYS A 188 23.30 -4.14 23.21
N ASP A 189 24.62 -3.99 23.08
CA ASP A 189 25.64 -5.02 23.31
C ASP A 189 25.53 -6.29 22.45
N LEU A 190 24.70 -6.31 21.39
CA LEU A 190 24.54 -7.49 20.54
C LEU A 190 25.85 -7.90 19.85
N GLU A 191 26.55 -6.94 19.23
CA GLU A 191 27.83 -7.17 18.56
C GLU A 191 28.86 -7.74 19.54
N LYS A 192 28.91 -7.19 20.75
CA LYS A 192 29.81 -7.62 21.82
C LYS A 192 29.49 -9.04 22.29
N ALA A 193 28.20 -9.36 22.50
CA ALA A 193 27.75 -10.68 22.91
C ALA A 193 27.99 -11.72 21.81
N GLY A 194 27.65 -11.39 20.56
CA GLY A 194 27.85 -12.24 19.39
C GLY A 194 29.33 -12.56 19.17
N THR A 195 30.20 -11.56 19.26
CA THR A 195 31.66 -11.74 19.18
C THR A 195 32.17 -12.66 20.29
N ALA A 196 31.73 -12.46 21.53
CA ALA A 196 32.14 -13.30 22.66
C ALA A 196 31.69 -14.76 22.50
N VAL A 197 30.48 -15.00 21.97
CA VAL A 197 29.98 -16.35 21.68
C VAL A 197 30.76 -16.98 20.53
N PHE A 198 31.00 -16.24 19.45
CA PHE A 198 31.75 -16.73 18.30
C PHE A 198 33.20 -17.08 18.66
N HIS A 199 33.84 -16.26 19.51
CA HIS A 199 35.20 -16.48 19.99
C HIS A 199 35.37 -17.86 20.67
N ARG A 200 34.36 -18.31 21.42
CA ARG A 200 34.38 -19.64 22.05
C ARG A 200 34.41 -20.81 21.07
N PHE A 201 33.93 -20.60 19.85
CA PHE A 201 33.90 -21.63 18.82
C PHE A 201 35.17 -21.69 17.97
N ILE A 202 36.04 -20.67 18.10
CA ILE A 202 37.38 -20.64 17.51
C ILE A 202 38.48 -20.96 18.53
N GLU A 203 38.19 -20.84 19.82
CA GLU A 203 39.12 -21.17 20.91
C GLU A 203 39.14 -22.67 21.26
N GLY A 204 40.29 -23.15 21.74
CA GLY A 204 40.50 -24.52 22.22
C GLY A 204 41.28 -25.41 21.24
N ASP A 205 41.62 -26.62 21.69
CA ASP A 205 42.42 -27.57 20.91
C ASP A 205 41.63 -28.23 19.75
N ASP A 206 40.29 -28.19 19.80
CA ASP A 206 39.39 -28.73 18.77
C ASP A 206 38.24 -27.75 18.42
N PRO A 207 38.53 -26.62 17.74
CA PRO A 207 37.56 -25.55 17.52
C PRO A 207 36.48 -25.91 16.50
N LEU A 208 35.21 -25.64 16.81
CA LEU A 208 34.08 -25.97 15.93
C LEU A 208 34.07 -25.17 14.62
N TYR A 209 34.67 -23.98 14.63
CA TYR A 209 34.87 -23.16 13.44
C TYR A 209 36.36 -22.99 13.14
N ARG A 210 36.74 -23.19 11.87
CA ARG A 210 38.09 -22.87 11.36
C ARG A 210 37.96 -21.98 10.15
N GLU A 211 38.69 -20.88 10.10
CA GLU A 211 38.58 -19.89 9.02
C GLU A 211 38.77 -20.50 7.61
N ALA A 212 39.67 -21.48 7.48
CA ALA A 212 39.93 -22.17 6.21
C ALA A 212 38.90 -23.25 5.82
N ALA A 213 38.12 -23.78 6.77
CA ALA A 213 37.23 -24.93 6.55
C ALA A 213 35.76 -24.66 6.93
N GLY A 214 35.47 -23.51 7.53
CA GLY A 214 34.16 -23.16 8.06
C GLY A 214 33.79 -23.95 9.31
N TRP A 215 32.48 -24.14 9.49
CA TRP A 215 31.89 -24.92 10.58
C TRP A 215 32.07 -26.41 10.34
N ARG A 216 32.56 -27.13 11.36
CA ARG A 216 32.76 -28.58 11.31
C ARG A 216 31.57 -29.37 11.86
N ASP A 217 30.89 -28.82 12.86
CA ASP A 217 29.71 -29.43 13.49
C ASP A 217 28.89 -28.39 14.26
N TRP A 218 27.71 -28.79 14.73
CA TRP A 218 26.84 -27.99 15.57
C TRP A 218 27.27 -28.01 17.04
N PRO A 219 27.00 -26.92 17.80
CA PRO A 219 27.14 -26.94 19.26
C PRO A 219 26.27 -28.02 19.88
N GLN A 220 26.77 -28.67 20.92
CA GLN A 220 26.08 -29.79 21.59
C GLN A 220 24.75 -29.37 22.27
N SER A 221 24.55 -28.07 22.51
CA SER A 221 23.33 -27.51 23.09
C SER A 221 23.05 -26.12 22.54
N ALA A 222 21.76 -25.83 22.30
CA ALA A 222 21.25 -24.52 21.88
C ALA A 222 20.49 -23.79 23.00
N GLU A 223 20.57 -24.28 24.24
CA GLU A 223 19.93 -23.61 25.37
C GLU A 223 20.56 -22.24 25.61
N GLU A 224 19.74 -21.19 25.68
CA GLU A 224 20.15 -19.80 25.90
C GLU A 224 21.15 -19.66 27.05
N LYS A 225 20.90 -20.36 28.17
CA LYS A 225 21.80 -20.33 29.34
C LYS A 225 23.17 -20.94 29.05
N GLN A 226 23.25 -21.98 28.23
CA GLN A 226 24.53 -22.62 27.91
C GLN A 226 25.33 -21.81 26.87
N VAL A 227 24.61 -21.06 26.01
CA VAL A 227 25.20 -20.17 25.01
C VAL A 227 25.64 -18.83 25.63
N LEU A 228 24.84 -18.25 26.53
CA LEU A 228 25.06 -16.91 27.09
C LEU A 228 25.82 -16.89 28.42
N LEU A 229 25.92 -18.00 29.17
CA LEU A 229 26.62 -17.96 30.46
C LEU A 229 28.16 -17.99 30.29
N PRO A 230 28.90 -17.15 31.04
CA PRO A 230 30.33 -17.34 31.30
C PRO A 230 30.54 -18.71 31.96
N ARG A 231 31.40 -19.55 31.40
CA ARG A 231 31.82 -20.80 32.07
C ARG A 231 32.72 -20.53 33.28
N ASP A 232 33.13 -19.29 33.53
CA ASP A 232 34.04 -18.92 34.62
C ASP A 232 33.41 -17.90 35.58
N PHE A 233 32.50 -18.36 36.43
CA PHE A 233 32.28 -17.77 37.77
C PHE A 233 31.78 -18.83 38.76
N ALA A 234 32.34 -20.04 38.68
CA ALA A 234 32.20 -21.07 39.71
C ALA A 234 33.58 -21.37 40.31
N GLY A 235 34.03 -20.49 41.20
CA GLY A 235 35.26 -20.66 41.94
C GLY A 235 35.47 -19.51 42.93
N GLY A 236 34.80 -19.54 44.08
CA GLY A 236 35.03 -18.51 45.10
C GLY A 236 34.04 -18.37 46.24
N ARG A 237 33.58 -19.47 46.86
CA ARG A 237 33.72 -19.71 48.30
C ARG A 237 33.13 -21.06 48.70
#